data_AF-A0A4Q3HPR8-F1
#
_entry.id   AF-A0A4Q3HPR8-F1
#
_cell.length_a   1.000
_cell.length_b   1.000
_cell.length_c   1.000
_cell.angle_alpha   90.00
_cell.angle_beta   90.00
_cell.angle_gamma   90.00
#
_symmetry.space_group_name_H-M   'P 1'
#
loop_
_entity.id
_entity.type
_entity.pdbx_description
1 polymer ?
#
loop_
_entity_poly.entity_id
_entity_poly.type
_entity_poly.pdbx_seq_one_letter_code
_entity_poly.pdbx_strand_id
1 'polypeptide(L)'
;MNTRISSLPALAFISPSPVAAQAFDNAEAAVDALTALYERNTSFLIDAFGALAKGAAVTGRYRACYPQVMIETTSFGHADSRLSYGHVTSPGVYTTTVTRPKLFRHYLIEQLDLLIRNHGVPVIVSESTTPIPLHFAFGEGAHIESSVSNAMADIPMRDLFDTPDLNNTDDLIANGEYEAPFGEPAPLAPFTAQRIDYSLARLSHYTATGAEHFQNYVLFTNYQFYIDEFAAWARKLMAEGGDGYTEFVEPGNILTTAGNDRPENPGTIRMPQMPAYHLKKGDHSGITLVNIGVGPSNAKTITDHVAVLRPHAWLMVGHCAGLRNSQRLGDYVLAHAYVREDHVLDDDLPVWIPIPALAEVQQALESAVEEVTGYEGFELKRIMRTGT
;
A
#
# COMPACT_ATOMS: atom_id res chain seq x y z
N MET A 1 -30.56 34.85 20.89
CA MET A 1 -29.85 34.07 21.93
C MET A 1 -30.50 32.69 21.99
N ASN A 2 -29.85 31.68 21.40
CA ASN A 2 -30.27 30.28 21.52
C ASN A 2 -29.00 29.45 21.74
N THR A 3 -28.51 29.47 22.98
CA THR A 3 -27.47 28.58 23.47
C THR A 3 -28.07 27.19 23.59
N ARG A 4 -27.88 26.35 22.56
CA ARG A 4 -28.00 24.90 22.74
C ARG A 4 -26.82 24.45 23.58
N ILE A 5 -27.01 24.43 24.89
CA ILE A 5 -26.09 23.81 25.84
C ILE A 5 -26.20 22.30 25.60
N SER A 6 -25.15 21.69 25.04
CA SER A 6 -25.02 20.24 24.94
C SER A 6 -25.02 19.66 26.36
N SER A 7 -26.01 18.82 26.68
CA SER A 7 -26.29 18.33 28.03
C SER A 7 -25.66 16.96 28.33
N LEU A 8 -24.60 16.57 27.62
CA LEU A 8 -23.80 15.41 27.98
C LEU A 8 -22.48 15.89 28.61
N PRO A 9 -22.12 15.47 29.83
CA PRO A 9 -20.79 15.75 30.37
C PRO A 9 -19.76 15.21 29.38
N ALA A 10 -18.76 16.02 29.03
CA ALA A 10 -17.71 15.60 28.13
C ALA A 10 -17.00 14.38 28.72
N LEU A 11 -17.27 13.20 28.15
CA LEU A 11 -16.63 11.96 28.55
C LEU A 11 -15.12 12.12 28.40
N ALA A 12 -14.37 11.86 29.47
CA ALA A 12 -12.91 11.91 29.45
C ALA A 12 -12.34 10.86 28.49
N PHE A 13 -11.19 11.15 27.89
CA PHE A 13 -10.47 10.16 27.10
C PHE A 13 -9.80 9.14 28.02
N ILE A 14 -10.02 7.87 27.71
CA ILE A 14 -9.33 6.71 28.27
C ILE A 14 -8.33 6.27 27.20
N SER A 15 -7.06 6.27 27.57
CA SER A 15 -5.95 5.94 26.69
C SER A 15 -4.94 5.04 27.39
N PRO A 16 -4.13 4.27 26.65
CA PRO A 16 -3.00 3.54 27.21
C PRO A 16 -2.05 4.46 27.98
N SER A 17 -1.29 3.90 28.93
CA SER A 17 -0.25 4.64 29.63
C SER A 17 0.78 5.21 28.64
N PRO A 18 1.12 6.51 28.73
CA PRO A 18 2.06 7.14 27.79
C PRO A 18 3.42 6.46 27.78
N VAL A 19 4.02 6.32 26.59
CA VAL A 19 5.40 5.85 26.43
C VAL A 19 6.32 7.01 26.10
N ALA A 20 7.45 7.10 26.81
CA ALA A 20 8.49 8.07 26.51
C ALA A 20 9.14 7.76 25.16
N ALA A 21 9.51 8.81 24.42
CA ALA A 21 10.26 8.67 23.18
C ALA A 21 11.60 7.94 23.41
N GLN A 22 11.96 7.06 22.50
CA GLN A 22 13.18 6.25 22.57
C GLN A 22 13.99 6.41 21.30
N ALA A 23 15.30 6.62 21.45
CA ALA A 23 16.25 6.74 20.35
C ALA A 23 16.88 5.37 20.04
N PHE A 24 17.05 5.07 18.75
CA PHE A 24 17.59 3.81 18.26
C PHE A 24 18.65 4.06 17.20
N ASP A 25 19.83 3.45 17.40
CA ASP A 25 20.90 3.37 16.39
C ASP A 25 20.84 2.06 15.57
N ASN A 26 19.84 1.21 15.85
CA ASN A 26 19.63 -0.06 15.17
C ASN A 26 18.20 -0.11 14.59
N ALA A 27 18.11 -0.35 13.29
CA ALA A 27 16.84 -0.34 12.57
C ALA A 27 15.87 -1.45 13.03
N GLU A 28 16.37 -2.68 13.27
CA GLU A 28 15.52 -3.79 13.74
C GLU A 28 14.89 -3.48 15.09
N ALA A 29 15.68 -2.96 16.04
CA ALA A 29 15.21 -2.55 17.36
C ALA A 29 14.18 -1.41 17.28
N ALA A 30 14.37 -0.45 16.37
CA ALA A 30 13.39 0.61 16.12
C ALA A 30 12.06 0.04 15.59
N VAL A 31 12.11 -0.90 14.64
CA VAL A 31 10.92 -1.55 14.08
C VAL A 31 10.21 -2.44 15.11
N ASP A 32 10.96 -3.11 15.99
CA ASP A 32 10.39 -3.87 17.11
C ASP A 32 9.65 -2.95 18.10
N ALA A 33 10.22 -1.78 18.40
CA ALA A 33 9.57 -0.77 19.23
C ALA A 33 8.29 -0.21 18.57
N LEU A 34 8.34 0.10 17.27
CA LEU A 34 7.16 0.51 16.49
C LEU A 34 6.07 -0.57 16.52
N THR A 35 6.46 -1.84 16.35
CA THR A 35 5.56 -3.00 16.39
C THR A 35 4.89 -3.12 17.76
N ALA A 36 5.67 -3.07 18.84
CA ALA A 36 5.16 -3.18 20.20
C ALA A 36 4.18 -2.05 20.55
N LEU A 37 4.48 -0.81 20.15
CA LEU A 37 3.57 0.34 20.35
C LEU A 37 2.27 0.17 19.56
N TYR A 38 2.37 -0.21 18.28
CA TYR A 38 1.20 -0.43 17.43
C TYR A 38 0.28 -1.51 18.01
N GLU A 39 0.83 -2.68 18.36
CA GLU A 39 0.05 -3.81 18.87
C GLU A 39 -0.60 -3.51 20.22
N ARG A 40 0.14 -2.86 21.13
CA ARG A 40 -0.42 -2.41 22.40
C ARG A 40 -1.63 -1.49 22.19
N ASN A 41 -1.50 -0.53 21.27
CA ASN A 41 -2.49 0.49 21.03
C ASN A 41 -3.72 -0.06 20.29
N THR A 42 -3.56 -0.98 19.34
CA THR A 42 -4.69 -1.66 18.69
C THR A 42 -5.38 -2.66 19.61
N SER A 43 -4.62 -3.46 20.39
CA SER A 43 -5.20 -4.36 21.40
C SER A 43 -6.05 -3.61 22.41
N PHE A 44 -5.60 -2.44 22.89
CA PHE A 44 -6.39 -1.60 23.79
C PHE A 44 -7.76 -1.23 23.19
N LEU A 45 -7.80 -0.84 21.91
CA LEU A 45 -9.06 -0.48 21.24
C LEU A 45 -9.98 -1.69 21.04
N ILE A 46 -9.41 -2.83 20.63
CA ILE A 46 -10.14 -4.08 20.43
C ILE A 46 -10.72 -4.59 21.75
N ASP A 47 -9.94 -4.56 22.83
CA ASP A 47 -10.35 -5.02 24.16
C ASP A 47 -11.44 -4.12 24.74
N ALA A 48 -11.30 -2.80 24.58
CA ALA A 48 -12.33 -1.84 24.98
C ALA A 48 -13.64 -2.07 24.24
N PHE A 49 -13.57 -2.27 22.91
CA PHE A 49 -14.75 -2.60 22.11
C PHE A 49 -15.37 -3.94 22.54
N GLY A 50 -14.55 -4.98 22.73
CA GLY A 50 -14.99 -6.30 23.16
C GLY A 50 -15.64 -6.30 24.55
N ALA A 51 -15.18 -5.43 25.45
CA ALA A 51 -15.79 -5.25 26.77
C ALA A 51 -17.17 -4.56 26.68
N LEU A 52 -17.27 -3.49 25.88
CA LEU A 52 -18.54 -2.79 25.65
C LEU A 52 -19.58 -3.68 24.95
N ALA A 53 -19.15 -4.47 23.96
CA ALA A 53 -19.98 -5.46 23.29
C ALA A 53 -20.56 -6.52 24.25
N LYS A 54 -19.86 -6.81 25.36
CA LYS A 54 -20.29 -7.73 26.42
C LYS A 54 -21.14 -7.05 27.51
N GLY A 55 -21.50 -5.77 27.34
CA GLY A 55 -22.36 -5.02 28.26
C GLY A 55 -21.62 -4.25 29.36
N ALA A 56 -20.31 -4.01 29.23
CA ALA A 56 -19.61 -3.11 30.15
C ALA A 56 -20.18 -1.69 30.12
N ALA A 57 -20.20 -1.01 31.27
CA ALA A 57 -20.66 0.36 31.35
C ALA A 57 -19.71 1.31 30.60
N VAL A 58 -20.28 2.25 29.84
CA VAL A 58 -19.51 3.32 29.20
C VAL A 58 -18.96 4.27 30.27
N THR A 59 -17.64 4.30 30.40
CA THR A 59 -16.94 5.12 31.40
C THR A 59 -16.21 6.31 30.79
N GLY A 60 -16.02 6.34 29.47
CA GLY A 60 -15.29 7.39 28.77
C GLY A 60 -15.22 7.14 27.25
N ARG A 61 -14.46 7.99 26.54
CA ARG A 61 -14.12 7.82 25.13
C ARG A 61 -12.78 7.10 25.02
N TYR A 62 -12.67 6.08 24.20
CA TYR A 62 -11.46 5.28 24.08
C TYR A 62 -10.62 5.79 22.90
N ARG A 63 -9.36 6.13 23.17
CA ARG A 63 -8.41 6.63 22.16
C ARG A 63 -7.04 6.02 22.37
N ALA A 64 -6.46 5.55 21.27
CA ALA A 64 -5.05 5.23 21.16
C ALA A 64 -4.52 5.81 19.84
N CYS A 65 -3.23 6.13 19.78
CA CYS A 65 -2.62 6.79 18.63
C CYS A 65 -1.66 5.88 17.89
N TYR A 66 -1.41 6.17 16.61
CA TYR A 66 -0.40 5.47 15.84
C TYR A 66 0.99 5.71 16.45
N PRO A 67 1.91 4.75 16.36
CA PRO A 67 3.32 5.06 16.56
C PRO A 67 3.82 6.01 15.47
N GLN A 68 4.91 6.71 15.76
CA GLN A 68 5.63 7.54 14.80
C GLN A 68 7.13 7.30 14.91
N VAL A 69 7.83 7.59 13.82
CA VAL A 69 9.29 7.62 13.75
C VAL A 69 9.74 8.99 13.27
N MET A 70 10.79 9.50 13.89
CA MET A 70 11.36 10.81 13.64
C MET A 70 12.87 10.73 13.43
N ILE A 71 13.40 11.60 12.59
CA ILE A 71 14.83 11.86 12.45
C ILE A 71 15.06 13.36 12.50
N GLU A 72 16.13 13.78 13.18
CA GLU A 72 16.57 15.17 13.21
C GLU A 72 17.97 15.25 12.59
N THR A 73 18.10 16.06 11.55
CA THR A 73 19.37 16.29 10.86
C THR A 73 19.75 17.76 10.97
N THR A 74 21.04 18.02 11.23
CA THR A 74 21.57 19.39 11.38
C THR A 74 22.51 19.80 10.24
N SER A 75 22.73 18.90 9.27
CA SER A 75 23.74 19.02 8.23
C SER A 75 23.15 18.87 6.84
N PHE A 76 23.68 19.62 5.88
CA PHE A 76 23.48 19.40 4.44
C PHE A 76 24.42 18.29 3.91
N GLY A 77 24.79 17.35 4.77
CA GLY A 77 25.76 16.30 4.46
C GLY A 77 25.31 15.53 3.23
N HIS A 78 26.25 15.26 2.32
CA HIS A 78 25.97 14.42 1.17
C HIS A 78 25.88 12.96 1.65
N ALA A 79 24.66 12.43 1.73
CA ALA A 79 24.46 10.98 1.80
C ALA A 79 25.12 10.32 0.56
N ASP A 80 25.67 9.11 0.71
CA ASP A 80 26.17 8.33 -0.43
C ASP A 80 25.00 8.05 -1.39
N SER A 81 24.93 8.85 -2.47
CA SER A 81 23.72 9.05 -3.28
C SER A 81 23.52 8.00 -4.36
N ARG A 82 24.17 6.84 -4.26
CA ARG A 82 24.02 5.77 -5.26
C ARG A 82 22.61 5.19 -5.30
N LEU A 83 21.87 5.31 -4.20
CA LEU A 83 20.43 5.06 -4.15
C LEU A 83 19.66 6.37 -4.30
N SER A 84 18.57 6.32 -5.06
CA SER A 84 17.65 7.46 -5.23
C SER A 84 16.76 7.73 -4.01
N TYR A 85 16.89 6.93 -2.94
CA TYR A 85 16.08 6.98 -1.73
C TYR A 85 16.94 6.80 -0.45
N GLY A 86 16.30 6.79 0.72
CA GLY A 86 16.98 6.54 2.01
C GLY A 86 17.77 7.73 2.57
N HIS A 87 17.44 8.96 2.17
CA HIS A 87 18.06 10.18 2.68
C HIS A 87 17.05 11.35 2.73
N VAL A 88 17.40 12.41 3.46
CA VAL A 88 16.67 13.68 3.49
C VAL A 88 17.59 14.78 2.94
N THR A 89 17.01 15.79 2.29
CA THR A 89 17.77 16.75 1.48
C THR A 89 18.23 17.99 2.23
N SER A 90 17.61 18.32 3.37
CA SER A 90 17.88 19.53 4.13
C SER A 90 17.95 19.23 5.63
N PRO A 91 18.69 20.03 6.42
CA PRO A 91 18.58 20.04 7.86
C PRO A 91 17.14 20.30 8.29
N GLY A 92 16.69 19.56 9.30
CA GLY A 92 15.35 19.68 9.84
C GLY A 92 14.93 18.45 10.62
N VAL A 93 13.72 18.55 11.16
CA VAL A 93 13.04 17.44 11.82
C VAL A 93 12.09 16.83 10.80
N TYR A 94 12.18 15.52 10.60
CA TYR A 94 11.31 14.78 9.71
C TYR A 94 10.58 13.71 10.50
N THR A 95 9.28 13.53 10.29
CA THR A 95 8.47 12.53 11.00
C THR A 95 7.49 11.83 10.07
N THR A 96 7.11 10.62 10.43
CA THR A 96 5.94 9.94 9.85
C THR A 96 5.26 9.05 10.87
N THR A 97 3.94 8.97 10.79
CA THR A 97 3.16 7.96 11.49
C THR A 97 3.32 6.60 10.79
N VAL A 98 3.24 5.51 11.56
CA VAL A 98 3.43 4.14 11.06
C VAL A 98 2.22 3.29 11.42
N THR A 99 1.71 2.53 10.45
CA THR A 99 0.72 1.46 10.67
C THR A 99 1.26 0.12 10.20
N ARG A 100 0.62 -0.98 10.63
CA ARG A 100 0.96 -2.36 10.29
C ARG A 100 2.49 -2.66 10.25
N PRO A 101 3.27 -2.37 11.31
CA PRO A 101 4.73 -2.54 11.26
C PRO A 101 5.19 -3.96 10.91
N LYS A 102 4.39 -4.99 11.21
CA LYS A 102 4.64 -6.38 10.81
C LYS A 102 4.54 -6.59 9.30
N LEU A 103 3.55 -6.00 8.64
CA LEU A 103 3.38 -6.07 7.18
C LEU A 103 4.56 -5.38 6.48
N PHE A 104 4.92 -4.19 6.96
CA PHE A 104 5.98 -3.37 6.38
C PHE A 104 7.37 -3.64 6.99
N ARG A 105 7.56 -4.76 7.71
CA ARG A 105 8.77 -4.97 8.53
C ARG A 105 10.04 -4.84 7.69
N HIS A 106 10.10 -5.52 6.55
CA HIS A 106 11.27 -5.50 5.67
C HIS A 106 11.55 -4.08 5.16
N TYR A 107 10.53 -3.41 4.61
CA TYR A 107 10.61 -2.02 4.14
C TYR A 107 11.10 -1.07 5.24
N LEU A 108 10.50 -1.14 6.44
CA LEU A 108 10.86 -0.26 7.54
C LEU A 108 12.30 -0.50 8.02
N ILE A 109 12.75 -1.75 8.10
CA ILE A 109 14.14 -2.05 8.48
C ILE A 109 15.11 -1.45 7.44
N GLU A 110 14.87 -1.69 6.15
CA GLU A 110 15.74 -1.17 5.08
C GLU A 110 15.80 0.37 5.10
N GLN A 111 14.64 1.03 5.16
CA GLN A 111 14.61 2.50 5.10
C GLN A 111 15.21 3.15 6.35
N LEU A 112 14.92 2.64 7.54
CA LEU A 112 15.50 3.17 8.78
C LEU A 112 17.01 2.91 8.85
N ASP A 113 17.48 1.75 8.38
CA ASP A 113 18.90 1.45 8.30
C ASP A 113 19.64 2.40 7.35
N LEU A 114 19.06 2.68 6.17
CA LEU A 114 19.59 3.67 5.25
C LEU A 114 19.67 5.07 5.88
N LEU A 115 18.61 5.50 6.57
CA LEU A 115 18.58 6.80 7.24
C LEU A 115 19.64 6.93 8.33
N ILE A 116 19.77 5.91 9.20
CA ILE A 116 20.79 5.89 10.26
C ILE A 116 22.20 5.94 9.65
N ARG A 117 22.47 5.11 8.64
CA ARG A 117 23.78 5.04 7.99
C ARG A 117 24.15 6.30 7.23
N ASN A 118 23.20 6.88 6.50
CA ASN A 118 23.45 8.03 5.63
C ASN A 118 23.60 9.34 6.41
N HIS A 119 22.91 9.49 7.53
CA HIS A 119 22.92 10.73 8.33
C HIS A 119 23.76 10.63 9.60
N GLY A 120 24.09 9.42 10.06
CA GLY A 120 24.86 9.21 11.29
C GLY A 120 24.15 9.68 12.56
N VAL A 121 22.81 9.67 12.54
CA VAL A 121 21.95 10.06 13.66
C VAL A 121 20.97 8.93 14.00
N PRO A 122 20.55 8.79 15.28
CA PRO A 122 19.54 7.83 15.66
C PRO A 122 18.17 8.20 15.10
N VAL A 123 17.31 7.19 14.97
CA VAL A 123 15.86 7.40 14.76
C VAL A 123 15.14 7.39 16.11
N ILE A 124 14.14 8.25 16.26
CA ILE A 124 13.37 8.41 17.49
C ILE A 124 11.98 7.81 17.27
N VAL A 125 11.63 6.79 18.05
CA VAL A 125 10.31 6.17 18.06
C VAL A 125 9.50 6.71 19.23
N SER A 126 8.25 7.11 18.97
CA SER A 126 7.33 7.66 19.97
C SER A 126 5.87 7.39 19.60
N GLU A 127 4.94 7.72 20.50
CA GLU A 127 3.51 7.77 20.17
C GLU A 127 3.19 9.09 19.47
N SER A 128 2.42 9.03 18.38
CA SER A 128 1.94 10.21 17.69
C SER A 128 0.73 10.84 18.38
N THR A 129 0.28 11.98 17.85
CA THR A 129 -0.99 12.59 18.20
C THR A 129 -2.15 12.12 17.31
N THR A 130 -1.86 11.29 16.29
CA THR A 130 -2.85 10.84 15.30
C THR A 130 -3.59 9.61 15.85
N PRO A 131 -4.91 9.69 16.12
CA PRO A 131 -5.67 8.57 16.66
C PRO A 131 -5.78 7.43 15.64
N ILE A 132 -5.87 6.19 16.12
CA ILE A 132 -6.18 5.01 15.32
C ILE A 132 -7.69 4.84 15.25
N PRO A 133 -8.32 4.99 14.08
CA PRO A 133 -9.73 4.68 13.93
C PRO A 133 -10.04 3.23 14.26
N LEU A 134 -11.13 2.98 15.00
CA LEU A 134 -11.45 1.64 15.52
C LEU A 134 -11.53 0.57 14.41
N HIS A 135 -12.15 0.90 13.27
CA HIS A 135 -12.27 -0.03 12.14
C HIS A 135 -10.93 -0.48 11.53
N PHE A 136 -9.86 0.31 11.68
CA PHE A 136 -8.52 -0.08 11.23
C PHE A 136 -7.76 -0.91 12.26
N ALA A 137 -8.11 -0.78 13.56
CA ALA A 137 -7.51 -1.58 14.62
C ALA A 137 -7.77 -3.08 14.46
N PHE A 138 -8.93 -3.47 13.92
CA PHE A 138 -9.33 -4.88 13.81
C PHE A 138 -8.61 -5.71 12.73
N GLY A 139 -7.84 -5.09 11.83
CA GLY A 139 -7.20 -5.83 10.74
C GLY A 139 -8.05 -6.01 9.48
N GLU A 140 -7.49 -6.69 8.48
CA GLU A 140 -8.23 -7.10 7.28
C GLU A 140 -9.14 -8.30 7.61
N GLY A 141 -10.39 -8.30 7.11
CA GLY A 141 -11.31 -9.44 7.28
C GLY A 141 -12.13 -9.46 8.59
N ALA A 142 -11.92 -8.51 9.49
CA ALA A 142 -12.77 -8.34 10.66
C ALA A 142 -14.12 -7.72 10.26
N HIS A 143 -15.02 -8.56 9.74
CA HIS A 143 -16.44 -8.25 9.77
C HIS A 143 -16.83 -8.15 11.24
N ILE A 144 -17.08 -6.93 11.72
CA ILE A 144 -17.79 -6.73 12.98
C ILE A 144 -19.11 -7.49 12.80
N GLU A 145 -19.20 -8.68 13.38
CA GLU A 145 -20.38 -9.52 13.23
C GLU A 145 -21.61 -8.68 13.61
N SER A 146 -22.67 -8.78 12.79
CA SER A 146 -23.94 -8.09 13.04
C SER A 146 -24.55 -8.40 14.42
N SER A 147 -24.09 -9.49 15.06
CA SER A 147 -24.40 -9.88 16.44
C SER A 147 -23.94 -8.82 17.47
N VAL A 148 -22.80 -8.15 17.23
CA VAL A 148 -22.23 -7.12 18.12
C VAL A 148 -22.95 -5.78 17.99
N SER A 149 -23.37 -5.40 16.77
CA SER A 149 -24.12 -4.17 16.52
C SER A 149 -25.48 -4.14 17.24
N ASN A 150 -26.10 -5.28 17.51
CA ASN A 150 -27.39 -5.35 18.21
C ASN A 150 -27.28 -5.07 19.71
N ALA A 151 -26.13 -5.33 20.35
CA ALA A 151 -25.92 -5.07 21.78
C ALA A 151 -25.62 -3.60 22.10
N MET A 152 -25.23 -2.80 21.10
CA MET A 152 -24.88 -1.38 21.23
C MET A 152 -25.78 -0.45 20.39
N ALA A 153 -27.00 -0.91 20.02
CA ALA A 153 -27.89 -0.20 19.11
C ALA A 153 -28.25 1.25 19.53
N ASP A 154 -28.18 1.55 20.83
CA ASP A 154 -28.59 2.84 21.39
C ASP A 154 -27.45 3.87 21.56
N ILE A 155 -26.18 3.50 21.31
CA ILE A 155 -25.03 4.41 21.45
C ILE A 155 -24.24 4.47 20.13
N PRO A 156 -24.13 5.65 19.48
CA PRO A 156 -23.31 5.80 18.28
C PRO A 156 -21.84 5.47 18.59
N MET A 157 -21.26 4.50 17.88
CA MET A 157 -19.84 4.13 18.04
C MET A 157 -18.89 5.32 17.86
N ARG A 158 -19.28 6.29 17.03
CA ARG A 158 -18.53 7.54 16.79
C ARG A 158 -18.39 8.42 18.03
N ASP A 159 -19.27 8.26 19.01
CA ASP A 159 -19.21 9.02 20.25
C ASP A 159 -18.16 8.43 21.21
N LEU A 160 -17.87 7.12 21.08
CA LEU A 160 -16.98 6.38 21.98
C LEU A 160 -15.59 6.15 21.41
N PHE A 161 -15.45 6.02 20.09
CA PHE A 161 -14.19 5.71 19.42
C PHE A 161 -13.89 6.68 18.28
N ASP A 162 -12.62 6.76 17.90
CA ASP A 162 -12.18 7.53 16.76
C ASP A 162 -12.62 6.91 15.42
N THR A 163 -12.99 7.79 14.49
CA THR A 163 -13.39 7.46 13.12
C THR A 163 -12.34 7.97 12.14
N PRO A 164 -12.26 7.41 10.92
CA PRO A 164 -11.30 7.92 9.93
C PRO A 164 -11.60 9.39 9.63
N ASP A 165 -10.54 10.19 9.56
CA ASP A 165 -10.61 11.62 9.27
C ASP A 165 -10.17 11.87 7.83
N LEU A 166 -11.02 12.54 7.06
CA LEU A 166 -10.73 12.88 5.67
C LEU A 166 -9.54 13.83 5.57
N ASN A 167 -9.28 14.66 6.59
CA ASN A 167 -8.15 15.58 6.60
C ASN A 167 -6.80 14.88 6.80
N ASN A 168 -6.78 13.60 7.20
CA ASN A 168 -5.57 12.81 7.39
C ASN A 168 -5.46 11.66 6.37
N THR A 169 -6.39 11.59 5.42
CA THR A 169 -6.48 10.56 4.38
C THR A 169 -6.36 11.23 3.00
N ASP A 170 -5.34 12.08 2.85
CA ASP A 170 -5.02 12.79 1.62
C ASP A 170 -3.72 12.26 0.98
N ASP A 171 -3.42 12.78 -0.21
CA ASP A 171 -2.20 12.47 -0.97
C ASP A 171 -1.30 13.72 -1.13
N LEU A 172 -1.45 14.75 -0.28
CA LEU A 172 -0.72 16.02 -0.42
C LEU A 172 0.80 15.82 -0.40
N ILE A 173 1.30 14.93 0.45
CA ILE A 173 2.73 14.62 0.53
C ILE A 173 3.19 13.93 -0.77
N ALA A 174 2.45 12.93 -1.25
CA ALA A 174 2.78 12.18 -2.45
C ALA A 174 2.70 13.03 -3.72
N ASN A 175 1.76 13.98 -3.77
CA ASN A 175 1.60 14.95 -4.85
C ASN A 175 2.64 16.09 -4.81
N GLY A 176 3.39 16.22 -3.71
CA GLY A 176 4.35 17.32 -3.53
C GLY A 176 3.69 18.67 -3.21
N GLU A 177 2.45 18.65 -2.76
CA GLU A 177 1.65 19.84 -2.40
C GLU A 177 1.69 20.14 -0.89
N TYR A 178 2.26 19.24 -0.09
CA TYR A 178 2.37 19.42 1.35
C TYR A 178 3.47 20.44 1.70
N GLU A 179 3.05 21.58 2.26
CA GLU A 179 3.93 22.55 2.88
C GLU A 179 3.85 22.44 4.40
N ALA A 180 4.96 22.03 5.03
CA ALA A 180 5.03 21.94 6.49
C ALA A 180 4.90 23.34 7.10
N PRO A 181 3.97 23.56 8.07
CA PRO A 181 3.89 24.81 8.80
C PRO A 181 5.22 25.16 9.49
N PHE A 182 5.47 26.46 9.67
CA PHE A 182 6.72 26.91 10.29
C PHE A 182 6.88 26.32 11.70
N GLY A 183 7.96 25.55 11.91
CA GLY A 183 8.28 24.90 13.18
C GLY A 183 7.65 23.51 13.35
N GLU A 184 6.86 23.02 12.39
CA GLU A 184 6.40 21.64 12.38
C GLU A 184 7.38 20.73 11.60
N PRO A 185 7.48 19.44 11.98
CA PRO A 185 8.31 18.49 11.26
C PRO A 185 7.88 18.31 9.79
N ALA A 186 8.86 18.16 8.90
CA ALA A 186 8.63 17.77 7.51
C ALA A 186 8.25 16.28 7.38
N PRO A 187 7.60 15.86 6.28
CA PRO A 187 7.21 14.47 6.10
C PRO A 187 8.43 13.58 5.83
N LEU A 188 8.53 12.45 6.55
CA LEU A 188 9.59 11.44 6.36
C LEU A 188 9.22 10.34 5.36
N ALA A 189 7.93 10.17 5.07
CA ALA A 189 7.41 9.17 4.15
C ALA A 189 6.28 9.76 3.30
N PRO A 190 6.01 9.21 2.10
CA PRO A 190 5.00 9.75 1.19
C PRO A 190 3.55 9.56 1.67
N PHE A 191 3.30 8.64 2.61
CA PHE A 191 1.96 8.31 3.09
C PHE A 191 1.91 8.25 4.62
N THR A 192 0.86 8.81 5.20
CA THR A 192 0.57 8.73 6.64
C THR A 192 -0.06 7.38 7.01
N ALA A 193 -0.03 7.01 8.28
CA ALA A 193 -0.60 5.76 8.77
C ALA A 193 -2.09 5.57 8.42
N GLN A 194 -2.92 6.61 8.60
CA GLN A 194 -4.35 6.52 8.25
C GLN A 194 -4.57 6.38 6.73
N ARG A 195 -3.77 7.07 5.90
CA ARG A 195 -3.82 6.94 4.45
C ARG A 195 -3.40 5.55 3.97
N ILE A 196 -2.45 4.91 4.65
CA ILE A 196 -2.06 3.52 4.41
C ILE A 196 -3.22 2.59 4.79
N ASP A 197 -3.74 2.67 6.02
CA ASP A 197 -4.83 1.78 6.47
C ASP A 197 -6.08 1.88 5.60
N TYR A 198 -6.44 3.09 5.17
CA TYR A 198 -7.52 3.31 4.21
C TYR A 198 -7.29 2.53 2.91
N SER A 199 -6.08 2.63 2.35
CA SER A 199 -5.74 1.95 1.12
C SER A 199 -5.66 0.44 1.27
N LEU A 200 -5.14 -0.09 2.37
CA LEU A 200 -5.13 -1.53 2.63
C LEU A 200 -6.57 -2.09 2.69
N ALA A 201 -7.47 -1.39 3.39
CA ALA A 201 -8.88 -1.77 3.46
C ALA A 201 -9.57 -1.73 2.07
N ARG A 202 -9.26 -0.71 1.26
CA ARG A 202 -9.80 -0.60 -0.11
C ARG A 202 -9.20 -1.62 -1.06
N LEU A 203 -7.91 -1.89 -0.95
CA LEU A 203 -7.21 -2.86 -1.78
C LEU A 203 -7.87 -4.24 -1.61
N SER A 204 -8.02 -4.69 -0.36
CA SER A 204 -8.69 -5.96 -0.06
C SER A 204 -10.12 -6.02 -0.60
N HIS A 205 -10.87 -4.92 -0.52
CA HIS A 205 -12.22 -4.83 -1.09
C HIS A 205 -12.25 -4.94 -2.63
N TYR A 206 -11.33 -4.27 -3.32
CA TYR A 206 -11.29 -4.24 -4.78
C TYR A 206 -10.67 -5.49 -5.41
N THR A 207 -9.75 -6.15 -4.69
CA THR A 207 -9.00 -7.30 -5.20
C THR A 207 -9.45 -8.64 -4.65
N ALA A 208 -10.23 -8.62 -3.57
CA ALA A 208 -10.60 -9.80 -2.78
C ALA A 208 -9.39 -10.62 -2.30
N THR A 209 -8.24 -9.97 -2.10
CA THR A 209 -7.02 -10.60 -1.57
C THR A 209 -6.43 -9.75 -0.45
N GLY A 210 -5.75 -10.41 0.50
CA GLY A 210 -5.03 -9.72 1.58
C GLY A 210 -3.81 -8.96 1.07
N ALA A 211 -3.50 -7.82 1.69
CA ALA A 211 -2.34 -7.01 1.31
C ALA A 211 -1.00 -7.75 1.51
N GLU A 212 -0.94 -8.72 2.43
CA GLU A 212 0.24 -9.57 2.68
C GLU A 212 0.62 -10.45 1.48
N HIS A 213 -0.27 -10.64 0.52
CA HIS A 213 -0.02 -11.44 -0.68
C HIS A 213 0.61 -10.63 -1.81
N PHE A 214 0.53 -9.31 -1.77
CA PHE A 214 1.11 -8.46 -2.80
C PHE A 214 2.62 -8.61 -2.88
N GLN A 215 3.11 -8.60 -4.13
CA GLN A 215 4.52 -8.74 -4.49
C GLN A 215 5.04 -7.44 -5.07
N ASN A 216 6.36 -7.27 -5.06
CA ASN A 216 7.02 -6.03 -5.48
C ASN A 216 6.96 -5.78 -6.99
N TYR A 217 6.69 -6.82 -7.80
CA TYR A 217 6.51 -6.72 -9.24
C TYR A 217 5.04 -6.91 -9.61
N VAL A 218 4.39 -5.81 -9.98
CA VAL A 218 2.95 -5.77 -10.25
C VAL A 218 2.70 -5.70 -11.75
N LEU A 219 1.77 -6.49 -12.25
CA LEU A 219 1.26 -6.44 -13.61
C LEU A 219 -0.19 -5.99 -13.55
N PHE A 220 -0.54 -5.03 -14.39
CA PHE A 220 -1.92 -4.62 -14.63
C PHE A 220 -2.37 -5.12 -15.99
N THR A 221 -3.59 -5.62 -16.07
CA THR A 221 -4.20 -6.01 -17.35
C THR A 221 -5.62 -5.48 -17.47
N ASN A 222 -6.04 -5.21 -18.71
CA ASN A 222 -7.40 -4.81 -19.05
C ASN A 222 -8.22 -5.93 -19.68
N TYR A 223 -7.67 -7.16 -19.77
CA TYR A 223 -8.29 -8.23 -20.54
C TYR A 223 -8.23 -9.58 -19.81
N GLN A 224 -9.40 -10.20 -19.66
CA GLN A 224 -9.59 -11.43 -18.88
C GLN A 224 -8.72 -12.59 -19.39
N PHE A 225 -8.44 -12.64 -20.69
CA PHE A 225 -7.57 -13.67 -21.27
C PHE A 225 -6.21 -13.78 -20.56
N TYR A 226 -5.59 -12.66 -20.17
CA TYR A 226 -4.32 -12.68 -19.44
C TYR A 226 -4.44 -13.30 -18.05
N ILE A 227 -5.59 -13.11 -17.39
CA ILE A 227 -5.86 -13.74 -16.09
C ILE A 227 -5.97 -15.24 -16.24
N ASP A 228 -6.71 -15.70 -17.25
CA ASP A 228 -6.95 -17.13 -17.46
C ASP A 228 -5.63 -17.86 -17.77
N GLU A 229 -4.80 -17.29 -18.64
CA GLU A 229 -3.47 -17.82 -18.98
C GLU A 229 -2.51 -17.76 -17.78
N PHE A 230 -2.48 -16.65 -17.04
CA PHE A 230 -1.63 -16.52 -15.85
C PHE A 230 -2.02 -17.54 -14.77
N ALA A 231 -3.32 -17.72 -14.51
CA ALA A 231 -3.80 -18.68 -13.52
C ALA A 231 -3.55 -20.12 -13.96
N ALA A 232 -3.73 -20.45 -15.24
CA ALA A 232 -3.40 -21.77 -15.77
C ALA A 232 -1.90 -22.08 -15.63
N TRP A 233 -1.04 -21.12 -16.02
CA TRP A 233 0.41 -21.22 -15.87
C TRP A 233 0.83 -21.36 -14.39
N ALA A 234 0.31 -20.50 -13.51
CA ALA A 234 0.62 -20.52 -12.08
C ALA A 234 0.21 -21.84 -11.41
N ARG A 235 -0.98 -22.38 -11.70
CA ARG A 235 -1.40 -23.68 -11.14
C ARG A 235 -0.54 -24.83 -11.64
N LYS A 236 -0.16 -24.82 -12.92
CA LYS A 236 0.79 -25.80 -13.47
C LYS A 236 2.14 -25.70 -12.77
N LEU A 237 2.64 -24.47 -12.59
CA LEU A 237 3.90 -24.20 -11.90
C LEU A 237 3.87 -24.74 -10.47
N MET A 238 2.78 -24.51 -9.72
CA MET A 238 2.63 -25.08 -8.37
C MET A 238 2.65 -26.61 -8.40
N ALA A 239 1.91 -27.25 -9.32
CA ALA A 239 1.90 -28.70 -9.45
C ALA A 239 3.28 -29.29 -9.79
N GLU A 240 4.12 -28.56 -10.51
CA GLU A 240 5.49 -28.95 -10.90
C GLU A 240 6.56 -28.62 -9.84
N GLY A 241 6.15 -28.13 -8.66
CA GLY A 241 7.06 -27.84 -7.54
C GLY A 241 7.47 -26.37 -7.40
N GLY A 242 6.83 -25.46 -8.14
CA GLY A 242 6.86 -24.01 -7.93
C GLY A 242 8.00 -23.24 -8.60
N ASP A 243 9.09 -23.90 -9.02
CA ASP A 243 10.27 -23.26 -9.66
C ASP A 243 10.76 -21.99 -8.92
N GLY A 244 10.90 -22.10 -7.60
CA GLY A 244 11.32 -21.00 -6.73
C GLY A 244 10.20 -20.06 -6.28
N TYR A 245 8.98 -20.17 -6.84
CA TYR A 245 7.78 -19.60 -6.24
C TYR A 245 7.23 -20.56 -5.18
N THR A 246 6.75 -20.01 -4.07
CA THR A 246 6.32 -20.78 -2.91
C THR A 246 4.83 -21.09 -2.94
N GLU A 247 4.03 -20.12 -3.41
CA GLU A 247 2.58 -20.13 -3.26
C GLU A 247 1.92 -19.35 -4.41
N PHE A 248 0.76 -19.83 -4.86
CA PHE A 248 -0.16 -19.12 -5.72
C PHE A 248 -1.43 -18.76 -4.94
N VAL A 249 -1.79 -17.48 -4.94
CA VAL A 249 -2.98 -16.95 -4.26
C VAL A 249 -3.95 -16.38 -5.28
N GLU A 250 -5.18 -16.86 -5.23
CA GLU A 250 -6.30 -16.39 -6.04
C GLU A 250 -7.27 -15.52 -5.21
N PRO A 251 -8.19 -14.76 -5.86
CA PRO A 251 -9.23 -14.03 -5.16
C PRO A 251 -9.99 -14.88 -4.14
N GLY A 252 -10.26 -14.31 -2.97
CA GLY A 252 -10.78 -15.03 -1.81
C GLY A 252 -9.70 -15.61 -0.89
N ASN A 253 -8.43 -15.21 -1.06
CA ASN A 253 -7.26 -15.77 -0.37
C ASN A 253 -7.13 -17.28 -0.57
N ILE A 254 -7.51 -17.78 -1.74
CA ILE A 254 -7.44 -19.21 -2.08
C ILE A 254 -5.98 -19.53 -2.42
N LEU A 255 -5.35 -20.34 -1.58
CA LEU A 255 -3.93 -20.63 -1.58
C LEU A 255 -3.66 -22.01 -2.20
N THR A 256 -2.71 -22.07 -3.13
CA THR A 256 -2.10 -23.31 -3.63
C THR A 256 -0.60 -23.24 -3.39
N THR A 257 -0.06 -24.11 -2.54
CA THR A 257 1.38 -24.18 -2.27
C THR A 257 2.13 -24.99 -3.33
N ALA A 258 3.42 -24.72 -3.50
CA ALA A 258 4.29 -25.47 -4.39
C ALA A 258 4.30 -26.97 -4.05
N GLY A 259 4.17 -27.81 -5.07
CA GLY A 259 4.03 -29.27 -4.96
C GLY A 259 2.59 -29.78 -4.91
N ASN A 260 1.59 -28.88 -4.86
CA ASN A 260 0.19 -29.23 -4.84
C ASN A 260 -0.52 -28.87 -6.16
N ASP A 261 -1.46 -29.72 -6.58
CA ASP A 261 -2.27 -29.54 -7.79
C ASP A 261 -3.64 -28.88 -7.50
N ARG A 262 -3.93 -28.62 -6.23
CA ARG A 262 -5.22 -28.13 -5.72
C ARG A 262 -5.03 -27.13 -4.59
N PRO A 263 -5.97 -26.19 -4.43
CA PRO A 263 -5.92 -25.23 -3.34
C PRO A 263 -6.18 -25.90 -1.98
N GLU A 264 -5.53 -25.38 -0.95
CA GLU A 264 -5.66 -25.84 0.44
C GLU A 264 -7.02 -25.44 1.05
N ASN A 265 -7.53 -24.28 0.65
CA ASN A 265 -8.78 -23.70 1.11
C ASN A 265 -9.71 -23.41 -0.09
N PRO A 266 -10.35 -24.44 -0.66
CA PRO A 266 -11.26 -24.25 -1.77
C PRO A 266 -12.46 -23.43 -1.31
N GLY A 267 -12.72 -22.32 -2.00
CA GLY A 267 -13.84 -21.44 -1.73
C GLY A 267 -14.41 -20.88 -3.03
N THR A 268 -15.70 -20.50 -2.99
CA THR A 268 -16.31 -19.73 -4.07
C THR A 268 -16.42 -18.29 -3.59
N ILE A 269 -15.71 -17.38 -4.23
CA ILE A 269 -15.83 -15.94 -3.97
C ILE A 269 -16.63 -15.28 -5.10
N ARG A 270 -17.40 -14.25 -4.75
CA ARG A 270 -17.94 -13.35 -5.76
C ARG A 270 -16.78 -12.53 -6.33
N MET A 271 -16.60 -12.58 -7.65
CA MET A 271 -15.53 -11.81 -8.30
C MET A 271 -15.63 -10.32 -7.95
N PRO A 272 -14.53 -9.72 -7.47
CA PRO A 272 -14.50 -8.30 -7.14
C PRO A 272 -14.35 -7.46 -8.41
N GLN A 273 -14.33 -6.13 -8.26
CA GLN A 273 -14.20 -5.21 -9.39
C GLN A 273 -12.85 -5.35 -10.11
N MET A 274 -11.76 -5.53 -9.36
CA MET A 274 -10.40 -5.58 -9.89
C MET A 274 -9.62 -6.77 -9.29
N PRO A 275 -9.94 -8.02 -9.67
CA PRO A 275 -9.37 -9.21 -9.02
C PRO A 275 -7.85 -9.27 -9.15
N ALA A 276 -7.18 -9.64 -8.07
CA ALA A 276 -5.73 -9.83 -8.03
C ALA A 276 -5.35 -11.31 -7.81
N TYR A 277 -4.22 -11.67 -8.40
CA TYR A 277 -3.62 -12.99 -8.32
C TYR A 277 -2.14 -12.82 -7.96
N HIS A 278 -1.62 -13.67 -7.07
CA HIS A 278 -0.27 -13.50 -6.55
C HIS A 278 0.52 -14.79 -6.66
N LEU A 279 1.62 -14.77 -7.41
CA LEU A 279 2.66 -15.78 -7.34
C LEU A 279 3.73 -15.31 -6.36
N LYS A 280 3.71 -15.87 -5.15
CA LYS A 280 4.59 -15.45 -4.06
C LYS A 280 5.96 -16.07 -4.21
N LYS A 281 6.97 -15.28 -3.89
CA LYS A 281 8.38 -15.70 -3.78
C LYS A 281 8.97 -15.08 -2.52
N GLY A 282 10.11 -15.60 -2.06
CA GLY A 282 10.87 -15.01 -0.96
C GLY A 282 11.10 -13.51 -1.17
N ASP A 283 11.16 -12.75 -0.07
CA ASP A 283 11.40 -11.30 -0.07
C ASP A 283 10.42 -10.48 -0.94
N HIS A 284 9.19 -10.96 -1.09
CA HIS A 284 8.15 -10.37 -1.96
C HIS A 284 8.60 -10.19 -3.41
N SER A 285 9.59 -10.95 -3.87
CA SER A 285 10.14 -10.85 -5.23
C SER A 285 9.29 -11.58 -6.28
N GLY A 286 8.05 -11.94 -5.93
CA GLY A 286 7.12 -12.64 -6.80
C GLY A 286 6.41 -11.71 -7.77
N ILE A 287 5.31 -12.20 -8.36
CA ILE A 287 4.50 -11.44 -9.32
C ILE A 287 3.08 -11.29 -8.78
N THR A 288 2.55 -10.08 -8.81
CA THR A 288 1.13 -9.81 -8.61
C THR A 288 0.50 -9.38 -9.92
N LEU A 289 -0.57 -10.04 -10.37
CA LEU A 289 -1.34 -9.64 -11.54
C LEU A 289 -2.71 -9.14 -11.10
N VAL A 290 -3.07 -7.93 -11.49
CA VAL A 290 -4.38 -7.32 -11.20
C VAL A 290 -5.10 -7.02 -12.50
N ASN A 291 -6.32 -7.55 -12.66
CA ASN A 291 -7.21 -7.14 -13.74
C ASN A 291 -7.91 -5.84 -13.35
N ILE A 292 -7.48 -4.73 -13.92
CA ILE A 292 -8.05 -3.40 -13.62
C ILE A 292 -9.35 -3.13 -14.41
N GLY A 293 -9.69 -4.03 -15.33
CA GLY A 293 -10.76 -3.84 -16.29
C GLY A 293 -10.44 -2.70 -17.27
N VAL A 294 -11.46 -1.92 -17.62
CA VAL A 294 -11.33 -0.82 -18.59
C VAL A 294 -11.75 0.49 -17.94
N GLY A 295 -10.98 1.53 -18.18
CA GLY A 295 -11.31 2.89 -17.77
C GLY A 295 -10.21 3.55 -16.91
N PRO A 296 -9.82 4.79 -17.21
CA PRO A 296 -8.84 5.54 -16.41
C PRO A 296 -9.20 5.64 -14.92
N SER A 297 -10.49 5.73 -14.58
CA SER A 297 -10.94 5.81 -13.18
C SER A 297 -10.56 4.57 -12.37
N ASN A 298 -10.67 3.36 -12.94
CA ASN A 298 -10.23 2.14 -12.28
C ASN A 298 -8.70 2.11 -12.15
N ALA A 299 -7.98 2.50 -13.22
CA ALA A 299 -6.52 2.56 -13.22
C ALA A 299 -5.98 3.51 -12.14
N LYS A 300 -6.57 4.70 -11.98
CA LYS A 300 -6.25 5.61 -10.88
C LYS A 300 -6.56 4.97 -9.53
N THR A 301 -7.79 4.48 -9.34
CA THR A 301 -8.24 3.93 -8.05
C THR A 301 -7.34 2.81 -7.55
N ILE A 302 -6.98 1.84 -8.41
CA ILE A 302 -6.12 0.73 -7.97
C ILE A 302 -4.68 1.17 -7.71
N THR A 303 -4.14 2.10 -8.50
CA THR A 303 -2.76 2.58 -8.32
C THR A 303 -2.61 3.43 -7.07
N ASP A 304 -3.62 4.23 -6.71
CA ASP A 304 -3.68 4.98 -5.44
C ASP A 304 -3.54 4.06 -4.20
N HIS A 305 -4.07 2.84 -4.30
CA HIS A 305 -4.04 1.84 -3.22
C HIS A 305 -2.81 0.94 -3.28
N VAL A 306 -2.35 0.54 -4.47
CA VAL A 306 -1.13 -0.27 -4.61
C VAL A 306 0.11 0.55 -4.25
N ALA A 307 0.10 1.87 -4.45
CA ALA A 307 1.24 2.74 -4.17
C ALA A 307 1.73 2.66 -2.71
N VAL A 308 0.81 2.48 -1.74
CA VAL A 308 1.17 2.42 -0.31
C VAL A 308 1.97 1.17 0.06
N LEU A 309 1.91 0.13 -0.77
CA LEU A 309 2.70 -1.10 -0.62
C LEU A 309 4.14 -0.96 -1.13
N ARG A 310 4.47 0.16 -1.77
CA ARG A 310 5.81 0.46 -2.29
C ARG A 310 6.38 -0.63 -3.21
N PRO A 311 5.64 -1.03 -4.26
CA PRO A 311 6.16 -1.98 -5.24
C PRO A 311 7.41 -1.40 -5.92
N HIS A 312 8.33 -2.27 -6.33
CA HIS A 312 9.53 -1.89 -7.06
C HIS A 312 9.21 -1.47 -8.50
N ALA A 313 8.26 -2.15 -9.14
CA ALA A 313 7.79 -1.80 -10.47
C ALA A 313 6.34 -2.28 -10.68
N TRP A 314 5.61 -1.52 -11.49
CA TRP A 314 4.39 -2.01 -12.10
C TRP A 314 4.42 -1.84 -13.62
N LEU A 315 3.74 -2.74 -14.34
CA LEU A 315 3.68 -2.73 -15.80
C LEU A 315 2.25 -2.88 -16.28
N MET A 316 1.90 -2.18 -17.37
CA MET A 316 0.64 -2.38 -18.06
C MET A 316 0.81 -3.40 -19.19
N VAL A 317 0.15 -4.54 -19.06
CA VAL A 317 0.08 -5.60 -20.07
C VAL A 317 -1.36 -5.79 -20.50
N GLY A 318 -1.72 -5.19 -21.63
CA GLY A 318 -3.09 -5.23 -22.12
C GLY A 318 -3.18 -4.99 -23.61
N HIS A 319 -4.42 -5.04 -24.12
CA HIS A 319 -4.66 -4.77 -25.53
C HIS A 319 -4.69 -3.27 -25.81
N CYS A 320 -4.29 -2.90 -27.03
CA CYS A 320 -4.47 -1.56 -27.57
C CYS A 320 -4.86 -1.64 -29.06
N ALA A 321 -5.33 -0.53 -29.61
CA ALA A 321 -5.62 -0.43 -31.05
C ALA A 321 -4.37 0.07 -31.80
N GLY A 322 -4.02 -0.60 -32.90
CA GLY A 322 -3.00 -0.11 -33.83
C GLY A 322 -3.56 1.03 -34.68
N LEU A 323 -2.93 2.21 -34.62
CA LEU A 323 -3.35 3.40 -35.38
C LEU A 323 -2.60 3.57 -36.70
N ARG A 324 -1.59 2.73 -36.98
CA ARG A 324 -0.81 2.80 -38.23
C ARG A 324 -1.14 1.64 -39.16
N ASN A 325 -1.22 1.93 -40.46
CA ASN A 325 -1.47 0.93 -41.50
C ASN A 325 -0.44 -0.20 -41.55
N SER A 326 0.78 0.03 -41.04
CA SER A 326 1.83 -0.98 -40.98
C SER A 326 1.67 -1.97 -39.83
N GLN A 327 0.84 -1.66 -38.83
CA GLN A 327 0.61 -2.52 -37.67
C GLN A 327 -0.34 -3.66 -38.02
N ARG A 328 -0.03 -4.84 -37.49
CA ARG A 328 -0.82 -6.06 -37.63
C ARG A 328 -1.36 -6.48 -36.27
N LEU A 329 -2.44 -7.25 -36.29
CA LEU A 329 -2.96 -7.85 -35.06
C LEU A 329 -1.90 -8.79 -34.48
N GLY A 330 -1.55 -8.57 -33.20
CA GLY A 330 -0.51 -9.31 -32.51
C GLY A 330 0.83 -8.57 -32.38
N ASP A 331 1.00 -7.43 -33.05
CA ASP A 331 2.19 -6.59 -32.83
C ASP A 331 2.17 -5.97 -31.43
N TYR A 332 3.35 -5.83 -30.82
CA TYR A 332 3.59 -5.17 -29.55
C TYR A 332 3.80 -3.67 -29.74
N VAL A 333 3.35 -2.88 -28.75
CA VAL A 333 3.62 -1.45 -28.66
C VAL A 333 4.34 -1.18 -27.35
N LEU A 334 5.56 -0.66 -27.44
CA LEU A 334 6.32 -0.17 -26.30
C LEU A 334 6.10 1.34 -26.20
N ALA A 335 5.36 1.78 -25.18
CA ALA A 335 5.10 3.19 -24.98
C ALA A 335 6.36 3.90 -24.46
N HIS A 336 6.79 4.97 -25.13
CA HIS A 336 7.89 5.84 -24.68
C HIS A 336 7.42 7.25 -24.27
N ALA A 337 6.15 7.57 -24.54
CA ALA A 337 5.48 8.80 -24.19
C ALA A 337 3.97 8.54 -24.18
N TYR A 338 3.18 9.47 -23.64
CA TYR A 338 1.73 9.33 -23.52
C TYR A 338 1.03 10.61 -23.95
N VAL A 339 -0.01 10.50 -24.78
CA VAL A 339 -0.99 11.59 -24.96
C VAL A 339 -2.07 11.39 -23.91
N ARG A 340 -2.15 12.32 -22.95
CA ARG A 340 -3.08 12.23 -21.82
C ARG A 340 -4.42 12.87 -22.16
N GLU A 341 -5.35 12.03 -22.59
CA GLU A 341 -6.77 12.35 -22.81
C GLU A 341 -7.66 11.57 -21.81
N ASP A 342 -7.08 11.20 -20.67
CA ASP A 342 -7.70 10.38 -19.63
C ASP A 342 -8.41 11.21 -18.55
N HIS A 343 -8.05 12.49 -18.41
CA HIS A 343 -8.64 13.54 -17.57
C HIS A 343 -8.68 13.28 -16.06
N VAL A 344 -8.42 12.05 -15.62
CA VAL A 344 -8.61 11.62 -14.23
C VAL A 344 -7.53 12.13 -13.27
N LEU A 345 -6.41 12.61 -13.82
CA LEU A 345 -5.27 13.15 -13.07
C LEU A 345 -4.93 14.59 -13.48
N ASP A 346 -5.80 15.29 -14.21
CA ASP A 346 -5.45 16.62 -14.75
C ASP A 346 -5.28 17.67 -13.64
N ASP A 347 -6.03 17.53 -12.53
CA ASP A 347 -5.94 18.42 -11.38
C ASP A 347 -4.66 18.18 -10.56
N ASP A 348 -4.31 16.92 -10.29
CA ASP A 348 -3.14 16.54 -9.49
C ASP A 348 -1.82 16.58 -10.29
N LEU A 349 -1.90 16.26 -11.59
CA LEU A 349 -0.76 16.21 -12.50
C LEU A 349 -1.16 16.87 -13.82
N PRO A 350 -1.00 18.18 -13.97
CA PRO A 350 -1.39 18.87 -15.19
C PRO A 350 -0.80 18.28 -16.49
N VAL A 351 -1.57 18.33 -17.58
CA VAL A 351 -1.21 17.69 -18.88
C VAL A 351 0.08 18.21 -19.52
N TRP A 352 0.58 19.38 -19.10
CA TRP A 352 1.86 19.94 -19.57
C TRP A 352 3.08 19.40 -18.81
N ILE A 353 2.88 18.69 -17.70
CA ILE A 353 3.98 18.06 -16.96
C ILE A 353 4.40 16.79 -17.72
N PRO A 354 5.68 16.68 -18.14
CA PRO A 354 6.13 15.54 -18.92
C PRO A 354 6.21 14.28 -18.05
N ILE A 355 5.67 13.17 -18.55
CA ILE A 355 5.85 11.83 -17.97
C ILE A 355 6.93 11.10 -18.77
N PRO A 356 8.18 11.02 -18.28
CA PRO A 356 9.26 10.35 -18.99
C PRO A 356 9.11 8.83 -18.92
N ALA A 357 9.59 8.15 -19.96
CA ALA A 357 9.79 6.70 -19.90
C ALA A 357 11.05 6.39 -19.06
N LEU A 358 10.96 5.40 -18.17
CA LEU A 358 12.10 4.91 -17.38
C LEU A 358 12.98 4.03 -18.26
N ALA A 359 14.23 4.44 -18.48
CA ALA A 359 15.14 3.77 -19.40
C ALA A 359 15.37 2.29 -19.03
N GLU A 360 15.51 2.02 -17.73
CA GLU A 360 15.73 0.69 -17.16
C GLU A 360 14.54 -0.24 -17.47
N VAL A 361 13.32 0.28 -17.37
CA VAL A 361 12.10 -0.50 -17.68
C VAL A 361 11.94 -0.71 -19.17
N GLN A 362 12.24 0.30 -19.99
CA GLN A 362 12.18 0.19 -21.46
C GLN A 362 13.14 -0.90 -21.97
N GLN A 363 14.38 -0.89 -21.48
CA GLN A 363 15.38 -1.91 -21.84
C GLN A 363 14.94 -3.30 -21.37
N ALA A 364 14.44 -3.43 -20.14
CA ALA A 364 13.95 -4.71 -19.63
C ALA A 364 12.80 -5.28 -20.48
N LEU A 365 11.85 -4.44 -20.92
CA LEU A 365 10.74 -4.86 -21.77
C LEU A 365 11.20 -5.24 -23.19
N GLU A 366 12.10 -4.46 -23.79
CA GLU A 366 12.67 -4.77 -25.10
C GLU A 366 13.40 -6.12 -25.08
N SER A 367 14.31 -6.31 -24.12
CA SER A 367 15.03 -7.58 -23.95
C SER A 367 14.10 -8.76 -23.65
N ALA A 368 13.03 -8.56 -22.87
CA ALA A 368 12.06 -9.62 -22.61
C ALA A 368 11.31 -10.07 -23.88
N VAL A 369 10.96 -9.13 -24.78
CA VAL A 369 10.33 -9.48 -26.05
C VAL A 369 11.33 -10.18 -26.97
N GLU A 370 12.59 -9.74 -27.02
CA GLU A 370 13.65 -10.43 -27.78
C GLU A 370 13.81 -11.88 -27.31
N GLU A 371 13.93 -12.11 -26.00
CA GLU A 371 14.09 -13.44 -25.40
C GLU A 371 12.91 -14.37 -25.72
N VAL A 372 11.67 -13.88 -25.53
CA VAL A 372 10.46 -14.71 -25.71
C VAL A 372 10.17 -15.01 -27.18
N THR A 373 10.46 -14.07 -28.08
CA THR A 373 10.11 -14.22 -29.50
C THR A 373 11.25 -14.76 -30.35
N GLY A 374 12.49 -14.69 -29.85
CA GLY A 374 13.70 -15.05 -30.59
C GLY A 374 14.07 -14.09 -31.72
N TYR A 375 13.42 -12.92 -31.82
CA TYR A 375 13.79 -11.87 -32.75
C TYR A 375 14.78 -10.91 -32.10
N GLU A 376 15.86 -10.57 -32.80
CA GLU A 376 16.88 -9.64 -32.31
C GLU A 376 17.04 -8.45 -33.26
N GLY A 377 17.40 -7.29 -32.69
CA GLY A 377 17.86 -6.13 -33.45
C GLY A 377 16.84 -5.60 -34.46
N PHE A 378 17.15 -5.65 -35.76
CA PHE A 378 16.26 -5.09 -36.79
C PHE A 378 14.99 -5.91 -36.98
N GLU A 379 15.03 -7.23 -36.74
CA GLU A 379 13.86 -8.10 -36.90
C GLU A 379 12.82 -7.84 -35.80
N LEU A 380 13.24 -7.43 -34.60
CA LEU A 380 12.33 -7.06 -33.51
C LEU A 380 11.38 -5.92 -33.91
N LYS A 381 11.86 -4.98 -34.73
CA LYS A 381 11.05 -3.85 -35.25
C LYS A 381 9.89 -4.27 -36.14
N ARG A 382 9.86 -5.54 -36.59
CA ARG A 382 8.74 -6.09 -37.37
C ARG A 382 7.53 -6.40 -36.52
N ILE A 383 7.74 -6.72 -35.24
CA ILE A 383 6.68 -7.16 -34.32
C ILE A 383 6.50 -6.20 -33.14
N MET A 384 7.49 -5.36 -32.84
CA MET A 384 7.43 -4.40 -31.75
C MET A 384 7.67 -2.99 -32.28
N ARG A 385 6.83 -2.06 -31.83
CA ARG A 385 6.92 -0.65 -32.20
C ARG A 385 7.01 0.22 -30.96
N THR A 386 8.09 0.98 -30.85
CA THR A 386 8.23 2.02 -29.83
C THR A 386 7.52 3.29 -30.30
N GLY A 387 6.60 3.81 -29.51
CA GLY A 387 5.71 4.90 -29.92
C GLY A 387 5.04 5.64 -28.77
N THR A 388 4.35 6.73 -29.11
CA THR A 388 3.44 7.44 -28.21
C THR A 388 2.06 6.82 -28.30
#